data_AF-A0A944NT91-F1
#
_entry.id   AF-A0A944NT91-F1
#
_cell.length_a   1.000
_cell.length_b   1.000
_cell.length_c   1.000
_cell.angle_alpha   90.00
_cell.angle_beta   90.00
_cell.angle_gamma   90.00
#
_symmetry.space_group_name_H-M   'P 1'
#
loop_
_entity.id
_entity.type
_entity.pdbx_description
1 polymer ?
#
loop_
_entity_poly.entity_id
_entity_poly.type
_entity_poly.pdbx_seq_one_letter_code
_entity_poly.pdbx_strand_id
1 'polypeptide(L)'
;MYARIVTIGISVLLGACSYVSEYEKAVYDLEPTYCYKSIGKVACYKEPFHRDEKRLVNYFGPHPSRYDKPDVPEATPIAAPEMVNYWVKDPEPIPRPAPTGKVSNLPWLDPAVAKTQSENREFLRLSANPAGTQVLLGKMGIGPNGQVDLKAARQVSQPVPQTASQPVS
;
A
#
# COMPACT_ATOMS: atom_id res chain seq x y z
N MET A 1 42.22 -44.48 -30.14
CA MET A 1 42.41 -44.27 -28.68
C MET A 1 42.10 -42.83 -28.25
N TYR A 2 42.50 -41.81 -29.02
CA TYR A 2 42.18 -40.39 -28.75
C TYR A 2 40.67 -40.07 -28.67
N ALA A 3 39.84 -40.67 -29.53
CA ALA A 3 38.39 -40.41 -29.54
C ALA A 3 37.70 -40.76 -28.20
N ARG A 4 38.17 -41.78 -27.47
CA ARG A 4 37.59 -42.16 -26.17
C ARG A 4 38.04 -41.24 -25.04
N ILE A 5 39.24 -40.66 -25.13
CA ILE A 5 39.75 -39.70 -24.14
C ILE A 5 39.00 -38.37 -24.28
N VAL A 6 38.72 -37.94 -25.51
CA VAL A 6 37.97 -36.70 -25.79
C VAL A 6 36.53 -36.80 -25.29
N THR A 7 35.84 -37.93 -25.50
CA THR A 7 34.46 -38.10 -25.02
C THR A 7 34.36 -38.10 -23.49
N ILE A 8 35.33 -38.71 -22.79
CA ILE A 8 35.37 -38.71 -21.32
C ILE A 8 35.67 -37.31 -20.80
N GLY A 9 36.61 -36.59 -21.41
CA GLY A 9 36.94 -35.21 -21.03
C GLY A 9 35.75 -34.24 -21.15
N ILE A 10 34.95 -34.37 -22.22
CA ILE A 10 33.76 -33.54 -22.44
C ILE A 10 32.66 -33.84 -21.41
N SER A 11 32.45 -35.12 -21.05
CA SER A 11 31.45 -35.48 -20.04
C SER A 11 31.78 -34.96 -18.63
N VAL A 12 33.07 -34.93 -18.26
CA VAL A 12 33.52 -34.39 -16.98
C VAL A 12 33.37 -32.86 -16.93
N LEU A 13 33.64 -32.18 -18.04
CA LEU A 13 33.45 -30.72 -18.16
C LEU A 13 31.98 -30.29 -18.10
N LEU A 14 31.07 -31.06 -18.69
CA LEU A 14 29.63 -30.76 -18.67
C LEU A 14 28.97 -31.08 -17.32
N GLY A 15 29.49 -32.06 -16.56
CA GLY A 15 28.97 -32.40 -15.23
C GLY A 15 29.29 -31.37 -14.13
N ALA A 16 30.25 -30.47 -14.37
CA ALA A 16 30.65 -29.45 -13.40
C ALA A 16 29.71 -28.22 -13.37
N CYS A 17 28.79 -28.08 -14.33
CA CYS A 17 27.88 -26.92 -14.39
C CYS A 17 26.59 -27.07 -13.57
N SER A 18 26.34 -28.21 -12.92
CA SER A 18 25.17 -28.43 -12.06
C SER A 18 25.51 -28.37 -10.57
N TYR A 19 26.32 -27.39 -10.14
CA TYR A 19 26.68 -27.24 -8.74
C TYR A 19 25.48 -26.72 -7.93
N VAL A 20 24.79 -27.61 -7.23
CA VAL A 20 23.84 -27.24 -6.17
C VAL A 20 24.66 -26.78 -4.98
N SER A 21 24.43 -25.55 -4.52
CA SER A 21 25.21 -25.01 -3.40
C SER A 21 24.95 -25.83 -2.12
N GLU A 22 25.97 -26.03 -1.30
CA GLU A 22 25.85 -26.72 0.00
C GLU A 22 24.83 -26.04 0.92
N TYR A 23 24.63 -24.72 0.76
CA TYR A 23 23.57 -23.96 1.43
C TYR A 23 22.17 -24.39 0.99
N GLU A 24 21.93 -24.56 -0.32
CA GLU A 24 20.64 -25.03 -0.81
C GLU A 24 20.31 -26.42 -0.24
N LYS A 25 21.29 -27.33 -0.19
CA LYS A 25 21.10 -28.67 0.42
C LYS A 25 20.72 -28.61 1.90
N ALA A 26 21.32 -27.71 2.67
CA ALA A 26 21.03 -27.57 4.10
C ALA A 26 19.66 -26.94 4.39
N VAL A 27 19.08 -26.24 3.41
CA VAL A 27 17.81 -25.50 3.56
C VAL A 27 16.67 -26.15 2.76
N TYR A 28 16.93 -27.31 2.12
CA TYR A 28 15.94 -28.01 1.29
C TYR A 28 14.72 -28.50 2.05
N ASP A 29 14.87 -28.81 3.35
CA ASP A 29 13.79 -29.30 4.21
C ASP A 29 12.95 -28.17 4.81
N LEU A 30 13.34 -26.90 4.64
CA LEU A 30 12.61 -25.73 5.12
C LEU A 30 11.70 -25.17 4.02
N GLU A 31 10.53 -24.64 4.41
CA GLU A 31 9.66 -23.96 3.46
C GLU A 31 10.39 -22.78 2.81
N PRO A 32 10.48 -22.72 1.47
CA PRO A 32 11.19 -21.65 0.79
C PRO A 32 10.53 -20.31 1.09
N THR A 33 11.35 -19.29 1.33
CA THR A 33 10.88 -17.96 1.73
C THR A 33 11.69 -16.89 1.03
N TYR A 34 11.02 -16.05 0.25
CA TYR A 34 11.61 -14.95 -0.53
C TYR A 34 11.14 -13.61 0.03
N CYS A 35 12.07 -12.81 0.56
CA CYS A 35 11.79 -11.56 1.25
C CYS A 35 12.20 -10.34 0.42
N TYR A 36 11.25 -9.43 0.17
CA TYR A 36 11.41 -8.26 -0.67
C TYR A 36 11.23 -6.96 0.10
N LYS A 37 11.96 -5.92 -0.31
CA LYS A 37 11.84 -4.58 0.24
C LYS A 37 10.56 -3.89 -0.29
N SER A 38 9.60 -3.64 0.59
CA SER A 38 8.42 -2.80 0.29
C SER A 38 8.59 -1.38 0.85
N ILE A 39 7.61 -0.50 0.59
CA ILE A 39 7.65 0.92 0.98
C ILE A 39 7.71 1.09 2.51
N GLY A 40 7.05 0.19 3.28
CA GLY A 40 6.97 0.30 4.74
C GLY A 40 7.55 -0.88 5.53
N LYS A 41 7.80 -2.02 4.90
CA LYS A 41 8.30 -3.25 5.57
C LYS A 41 8.96 -4.23 4.60
N VAL A 42 9.57 -5.28 5.13
CA VAL A 42 9.94 -6.45 4.32
C VAL A 42 8.71 -7.35 4.19
N ALA A 43 8.39 -7.76 2.96
CA ALA A 43 7.30 -8.71 2.68
C ALA A 43 7.92 -10.03 2.21
N CYS A 44 7.52 -11.14 2.83
CA CYS A 44 8.06 -12.47 2.53
C CYS A 44 6.97 -13.37 1.93
N TYR A 45 7.33 -14.12 0.89
CA TYR A 45 6.45 -14.99 0.14
C TYR A 45 7.05 -16.39 0.03
N LYS A 46 6.18 -17.41 -0.14
CA LYS A 46 6.63 -18.79 -0.35
C LYS A 46 7.25 -19.02 -1.74
N GLU A 47 6.77 -18.27 -2.73
CA GLU A 47 7.23 -18.31 -4.11
C GLU A 47 7.94 -17.01 -4.49
N PRO A 48 8.89 -17.04 -5.44
CA PRO A 48 9.58 -15.84 -5.88
C PRO A 48 8.63 -14.92 -6.65
N PHE A 49 8.59 -13.66 -6.24
CA PHE A 49 7.80 -12.65 -6.91
C PHE A 49 8.64 -11.96 -8.00
N HIS A 50 8.48 -12.43 -9.24
CA HIS A 50 9.29 -12.00 -10.40
C HIS A 50 9.20 -10.49 -10.70
N ARG A 51 8.08 -9.84 -10.36
CA ARG A 51 7.90 -8.39 -10.52
C ARG A 51 8.90 -7.58 -9.69
N ASP A 52 9.27 -8.06 -8.51
CA ASP A 52 10.09 -7.35 -7.54
C ASP A 52 11.51 -7.95 -7.39
N GLU A 53 12.00 -8.71 -8.38
CA GLU A 53 13.34 -9.35 -8.35
C GLU A 53 14.47 -8.39 -7.92
N LYS A 54 14.42 -7.13 -8.36
CA LYS A 54 15.44 -6.11 -8.03
C LYS A 54 15.39 -5.63 -6.57
N ARG A 55 14.38 -6.02 -5.82
CA ARG A 55 14.13 -5.63 -4.42
C ARG A 55 14.27 -6.80 -3.45
N LEU A 56 14.77 -7.94 -3.92
CA LEU A 56 15.04 -9.09 -3.07
C LEU A 56 16.11 -8.73 -2.03
N VAL A 57 15.77 -8.91 -0.76
CA VAL A 57 16.67 -8.64 0.37
C VAL A 57 17.34 -9.94 0.82
N ASN A 58 16.57 -11.02 0.92
CA ASN A 58 17.05 -12.34 1.29
C ASN A 58 16.12 -13.42 0.73
N TYR A 59 16.66 -14.63 0.54
CA TYR A 59 15.87 -15.81 0.21
C TYR A 59 16.38 -17.03 0.99
N PHE A 60 15.47 -17.93 1.33
CA PHE A 60 15.75 -19.26 1.86
C PHE A 60 15.23 -20.29 0.86
N GLY A 61 16.08 -21.25 0.45
CA GLY A 61 15.75 -22.26 -0.55
C GLY A 61 16.41 -22.01 -1.91
N PRO A 62 15.87 -22.59 -3.01
CA PRO A 62 16.48 -22.49 -4.33
C PRO A 62 16.47 -21.05 -4.85
N HIS A 63 17.54 -20.67 -5.56
CA HIS A 63 17.66 -19.32 -6.12
C HIS A 63 16.44 -18.97 -7.02
N PRO A 64 15.87 -17.76 -6.91
CA PRO A 64 14.65 -17.37 -7.64
C PRO A 64 14.78 -17.40 -9.16
N SER A 65 16.01 -17.40 -9.71
CA SER A 65 16.23 -17.56 -11.16
C SER A 65 15.97 -18.98 -11.69
N ARG A 66 15.75 -19.97 -10.82
CA ARG A 66 15.34 -21.32 -11.24
C ARG A 66 13.87 -21.40 -11.63
N TYR A 67 13.07 -20.41 -11.27
CA TYR A 67 11.65 -20.37 -11.56
C TYR A 67 11.41 -19.66 -12.88
N ASP A 68 10.49 -20.21 -13.66
CA ASP A 68 10.08 -19.62 -14.93
C ASP A 68 9.39 -18.28 -14.68
N LYS A 69 9.87 -17.26 -15.38
CA LYS A 69 9.24 -15.95 -15.33
C LYS A 69 7.87 -16.04 -16.01
N PRO A 70 6.80 -15.55 -15.37
CA PRO A 70 5.50 -15.53 -16.01
C PRO A 70 5.58 -14.71 -17.30
N ASP A 71 4.85 -15.16 -18.32
CA ASP A 71 4.76 -14.44 -19.59
C ASP A 71 4.32 -12.99 -19.35
N VAL A 72 4.94 -12.07 -20.08
CA VAL A 72 4.56 -10.66 -20.01
C VAL A 72 3.10 -10.57 -20.43
N PRO A 73 2.21 -10.02 -19.60
CA PRO A 73 0.80 -9.89 -19.98
C PRO A 73 0.71 -9.13 -21.29
N GLU A 74 -0.08 -9.66 -22.23
CA GLU A 74 -0.31 -9.00 -23.50
C GLU A 74 -0.80 -7.58 -23.21
N ALA A 75 -0.12 -6.59 -23.79
CA ALA A 75 -0.46 -5.19 -23.55
C ALA A 75 -1.92 -5.00 -23.96
N THR A 76 -2.77 -4.64 -23.00
CA THR A 76 -4.15 -4.28 -23.32
C THR A 76 -4.11 -3.20 -24.38
N PRO A 77 -4.81 -3.37 -25.52
CA PRO A 77 -4.82 -2.35 -26.55
C PRO A 77 -5.33 -1.05 -25.91
N ILE A 78 -4.48 -0.03 -25.89
CA ILE A 78 -4.85 1.29 -25.37
C ILE A 78 -5.76 1.89 -26.44
N ALA A 79 -7.05 1.60 -26.35
CA ALA A 79 -8.06 2.28 -27.13
C ALA A 79 -8.24 3.67 -26.53
N ALA A 80 -8.07 4.71 -27.36
CA ALA A 80 -8.51 6.03 -26.96
C ALA A 80 -10.02 5.98 -26.68
N PRO A 81 -10.52 6.70 -25.65
CA PRO A 81 -11.95 6.86 -25.49
C PRO A 81 -12.54 7.49 -26.75
N GLU A 82 -13.81 7.20 -27.03
CA GLU A 82 -14.52 7.84 -28.15
C GLU A 82 -14.42 9.36 -28.03
N MET A 83 -14.17 10.04 -29.16
CA MET A 83 -14.10 11.50 -29.16
C MET A 83 -15.49 12.06 -28.85
N VAL A 84 -15.64 12.62 -27.65
CA VAL A 84 -16.87 13.32 -27.25
C VAL A 84 -16.77 14.77 -27.71
N ASN A 85 -17.68 15.18 -28.60
CA ASN A 85 -17.71 16.55 -29.18
C ASN A 85 -18.32 17.61 -28.24
N TYR A 86 -18.73 17.24 -27.04
CA TYR A 86 -19.32 18.16 -26.08
C TYR A 86 -18.52 18.14 -24.78
N TRP A 87 -18.27 19.33 -24.24
CA TRP A 87 -17.76 19.49 -22.89
C TRP A 87 -18.95 19.69 -21.95
N VAL A 88 -19.10 18.78 -20.99
CA VAL A 88 -19.99 19.01 -19.84
C VAL A 88 -19.24 19.93 -18.91
N LYS A 89 -19.65 21.20 -18.83
CA LYS A 89 -19.21 22.06 -17.73
C LYS A 89 -19.91 21.59 -16.48
N ASP A 90 -19.15 21.30 -15.44
CA ASP A 90 -19.71 21.20 -14.09
C ASP A 90 -20.44 22.51 -13.79
N PRO A 91 -21.63 22.46 -13.17
CA PRO A 91 -22.36 23.67 -12.80
C PRO A 91 -21.46 24.52 -11.90
N GLU A 92 -21.34 25.81 -12.23
CA GLU A 92 -20.55 26.72 -11.42
C GLU A 92 -21.01 26.66 -9.96
N PRO A 93 -20.06 26.63 -9.00
CA PRO A 93 -20.44 26.62 -7.61
C PRO A 93 -21.20 27.91 -7.29
N ILE A 94 -22.42 27.78 -6.76
CA ILE A 94 -23.24 28.91 -6.34
C ILE A 94 -22.41 29.77 -5.36
N PRO A 95 -22.24 31.09 -5.60
CA PRO A 95 -21.49 31.96 -4.70
C PRO A 95 -22.06 31.89 -3.29
N ARG A 96 -21.21 31.53 -2.31
CA ARG A 96 -21.58 31.47 -0.90
C ARG A 96 -20.86 32.55 -0.11
N PRO A 97 -21.50 33.12 0.94
CA PRO A 97 -20.82 34.04 1.84
C PRO A 97 -19.64 33.34 2.54
N ALA A 98 -18.59 34.10 2.83
CA ALA A 98 -17.41 33.59 3.50
C ALA A 98 -17.78 32.95 4.86
N PRO A 99 -17.16 31.82 5.24
CA PRO A 99 -17.47 31.13 6.49
C PRO A 99 -17.08 32.01 7.68
N THR A 100 -18.09 32.52 8.38
CA THR A 100 -17.97 33.39 9.57
C THR A 100 -17.74 32.58 10.84
N GLY A 101 -16.66 31.78 10.88
CA GLY A 101 -16.15 31.10 12.10
C GLY A 101 -17.09 30.13 12.83
N LYS A 102 -18.37 30.05 12.43
CA LYS A 102 -19.37 29.10 12.91
C LYS A 102 -19.27 27.85 12.08
N VAL A 103 -19.11 26.73 12.77
CA VAL A 103 -18.87 25.39 12.22
C VAL A 103 -20.08 24.90 11.42
N SER A 104 -21.26 25.43 11.72
CA SER A 104 -22.50 25.27 10.93
C SER A 104 -22.46 25.91 9.54
N ASN A 105 -21.55 26.87 9.29
CA ASN A 105 -21.38 27.52 7.99
C ASN A 105 -20.30 26.85 7.14
N LEU A 106 -19.78 25.69 7.57
CA LEU A 106 -18.83 24.92 6.78
C LEU A 106 -19.59 24.18 5.67
N PRO A 107 -19.13 24.25 4.40
CA PRO A 107 -19.88 23.77 3.24
C PRO A 107 -20.11 22.25 3.24
N TRP A 108 -19.34 21.47 3.99
CA TRP A 108 -19.54 20.02 4.14
C TRP A 108 -20.43 19.63 5.33
N LEU A 109 -20.91 20.60 6.13
CA LEU A 109 -21.90 20.40 7.20
C LEU A 109 -23.29 20.96 6.85
N ASP A 110 -23.44 21.61 5.69
CA ASP A 110 -24.72 22.11 5.20
C ASP A 110 -25.67 20.93 4.94
N PRO A 111 -26.87 20.87 5.57
CA PRO A 111 -27.82 19.78 5.38
C PRO A 111 -28.26 19.60 3.91
N ALA A 112 -28.16 20.65 3.08
CA ALA A 112 -28.45 20.54 1.65
C ALA A 112 -27.35 19.78 0.88
N VAL A 113 -26.08 19.96 1.27
CA VAL A 113 -24.92 19.23 0.70
C VAL A 113 -24.82 17.83 1.29
N ALA A 114 -25.14 17.68 2.57
CA ALA A 114 -25.22 16.37 3.22
C ALA A 114 -26.35 15.53 2.62
N LYS A 115 -27.46 16.12 2.16
CA LYS A 115 -28.53 15.39 1.44
C LYS A 115 -28.05 14.83 0.11
N THR A 116 -27.35 15.62 -0.71
CA THR A 116 -26.75 15.12 -1.96
C THR A 116 -25.64 14.09 -1.72
N GLN A 117 -24.91 14.17 -0.61
CA GLN A 117 -23.97 13.12 -0.20
C GLN A 117 -24.62 11.93 0.53
N SER A 118 -25.83 12.07 1.10
CA SER A 118 -26.52 11.00 1.82
C SER A 118 -27.02 9.88 0.91
N GLU A 119 -27.05 10.13 -0.40
CA GLU A 119 -27.23 9.10 -1.42
C GLU A 119 -25.98 8.20 -1.56
N ASN A 120 -24.82 8.62 -1.04
CA ASN A 120 -23.64 7.74 -0.93
C ASN A 120 -23.81 6.77 0.25
N ARG A 121 -23.80 5.47 -0.06
CA ARG A 121 -23.87 4.35 0.91
C ARG A 121 -22.91 4.47 2.09
N GLU A 122 -21.76 5.13 1.92
CA GLU A 122 -20.80 5.35 3.00
C GLU A 122 -21.31 6.31 4.07
N PHE A 123 -22.00 7.38 3.68
CA PHE A 123 -22.56 8.35 4.62
C PHE A 123 -23.64 7.72 5.50
N LEU A 124 -24.52 6.90 4.90
CA LEU A 124 -25.52 6.11 5.63
C LEU A 124 -24.90 5.16 6.65
N ARG A 125 -23.76 4.55 6.31
CA ARG A 125 -23.02 3.64 7.20
C ARG A 125 -22.35 4.39 8.36
N LEU A 126 -21.87 5.61 8.12
CA LEU A 126 -21.29 6.48 9.14
C LEU A 126 -22.36 7.12 10.05
N SER A 127 -23.55 7.43 9.54
CA SER A 127 -24.67 7.94 10.33
C SER A 127 -25.35 6.87 11.19
N ALA A 128 -25.08 5.58 10.95
CA ALA A 128 -25.72 4.46 11.63
C ALA A 128 -25.40 4.36 13.13
N ASN A 129 -24.35 5.03 13.62
CA ASN A 129 -24.06 5.11 15.04
C ASN A 129 -23.89 6.57 15.50
N PRO A 130 -25.00 7.28 15.74
CA PRO A 130 -24.97 8.70 16.14
C PRO A 130 -24.23 8.92 17.46
N ALA A 131 -24.20 7.93 18.36
CA ALA A 131 -23.45 8.01 19.61
C ALA A 131 -21.93 7.98 19.35
N GLY A 132 -21.46 7.12 18.44
CA GLY A 132 -20.04 7.04 18.06
C GLY A 132 -19.55 8.33 17.40
N THR A 133 -20.36 8.92 16.53
CA THR A 133 -20.05 10.19 15.87
C THR A 133 -19.95 11.35 16.87
N GLN A 134 -20.84 11.42 17.86
CA GLN A 134 -20.79 12.45 18.90
C GLN A 134 -19.54 12.31 19.79
N VAL A 135 -19.13 11.09 20.13
CA VAL A 135 -17.89 10.84 20.89
C VAL A 135 -16.66 11.28 20.09
N LEU A 136 -16.64 10.99 18.79
CA LEU A 136 -15.55 11.39 17.90
C LEU A 136 -15.48 12.92 17.76
N LEU A 137 -16.63 13.58 17.58
CA LEU A 137 -16.74 15.05 17.51
C LEU A 137 -16.27 15.71 18.81
N GLY A 138 -16.65 15.16 19.97
CA GLY A 138 -16.16 15.60 21.27
C GLY A 138 -14.64 15.49 21.41
N LYS A 139 -14.02 14.40 20.93
CA LYS A 139 -12.55 14.26 20.89
C LYS A 139 -11.87 15.28 19.99
N MET A 140 -12.55 15.74 18.94
CA MET A 140 -12.07 16.81 18.07
C MET A 140 -12.31 18.22 18.64
N GLY A 141 -12.87 18.34 19.86
CA GLY A 141 -13.17 19.63 20.48
C GLY A 141 -14.40 20.33 19.89
N ILE A 142 -15.26 19.59 19.18
CA ILE A 142 -16.51 20.08 18.60
C ILE A 142 -17.64 19.73 19.56
N GLY A 143 -18.22 20.74 20.21
CA GLY A 143 -19.32 20.56 21.15
C GLY A 143 -20.63 20.08 20.49
N PRO A 144 -21.63 19.66 21.28
CA PRO A 144 -22.92 19.14 20.77
C PRO A 144 -23.69 20.17 19.92
N ASN A 145 -23.42 21.46 20.11
CA ASN A 145 -23.99 22.56 19.34
C ASN A 145 -23.10 22.97 18.13
N GLY A 146 -22.10 22.17 17.79
CA GLY A 146 -21.15 22.46 16.72
C GLY A 146 -20.38 23.75 16.94
N GLN A 147 -19.90 24.01 18.16
CA GLN A 147 -18.94 25.08 18.45
C GLN A 147 -17.57 24.45 18.69
N VAL A 148 -16.54 24.97 18.03
CA VAL A 148 -15.15 24.55 18.30
C VAL A 148 -14.67 25.28 19.54
N ASP A 149 -14.37 24.55 20.60
CA ASP A 149 -13.70 25.13 21.76
C ASP A 149 -12.20 25.24 21.45
N LEU A 150 -11.77 26.43 21.03
CA LEU A 150 -10.39 26.75 20.67
C LEU A 150 -9.39 26.47 21.81
N LYS A 151 -9.84 26.35 23.07
CA LYS A 151 -8.97 25.94 24.19
C LYS A 151 -8.64 24.45 24.17
N ALA A 152 -9.57 23.59 23.76
CA ALA A 152 -9.36 22.15 23.70
C ALA A 152 -8.48 21.74 22.50
N ALA A 153 -8.65 22.38 21.34
CA ALA A 153 -7.84 22.13 20.15
C ALA A 153 -6.34 22.43 20.35
N ARG A 154 -6.01 23.37 21.24
CA ARG A 154 -4.62 23.79 21.53
C ARG A 154 -3.84 22.81 22.41
N GLN A 155 -4.53 21.92 23.15
CA GLN A 155 -3.85 20.92 23.99
C GLN A 155 -3.40 19.69 23.19
N VAL A 156 -4.09 19.35 22.10
CA VAL A 156 -3.72 18.19 21.25
C VAL A 156 -2.47 18.47 20.41
N SER A 157 -2.13 19.74 20.18
CA SER A 157 -0.96 20.15 19.39
C SER A 157 0.36 20.21 20.17
N GLN A 158 0.41 19.80 21.45
CA GLN A 158 1.70 19.73 22.15
C GLN A 158 2.51 18.53 21.65
N PRO A 159 3.72 18.73 21.12
CA PRO A 159 4.59 17.62 20.75
C PRO A 159 4.95 16.84 22.01
N VAL A 160 4.70 15.52 21.98
CA VAL A 160 5.18 14.58 22.98
C VAL A 160 6.71 14.74 23.11
N PRO A 161 7.26 15.00 24.30
CA PRO A 161 8.71 15.02 24.49
C PRO A 161 9.25 13.62 24.18
N GLN A 162 10.14 13.53 23.19
CA GLN A 162 10.88 12.31 22.89
C GLN A 162 11.83 12.02 24.06
N THR A 163 11.46 11.08 24.93
CA THR A 163 12.37 10.57 25.96
C THR A 163 13.47 9.76 25.29
N ALA A 164 14.70 10.28 25.36
CA ALA A 164 15.90 9.61 24.89
C ALA A 164 16.10 8.27 25.63
N SER A 165 16.18 7.18 24.87
CA SER A 165 16.54 5.86 25.38
C SER A 165 18.04 5.82 25.70
N GLN A 166 18.37 5.52 26.96
CA GLN A 166 19.74 5.24 27.42
C GLN A 166 20.25 3.90 26.85
N PRO A 167 21.58 3.75 26.68
CA PRO A 167 22.19 2.48 26.28
C PRO A 167 22.16 1.47 27.43
N VAL A 168 21.67 0.27 27.15
CA VAL A 168 21.75 -0.90 28.05
C VAL A 168 23.18 -1.45 28.02
N SER A 169 23.73 -1.70 29.20
CA SER A 169 25.04 -2.33 29.46
C SER A 169 25.15 -3.76 28.95
#